data_AF-A0A1S2R3W1-F1
#
_entry.id   AF-A0A1S2R3W1-F1
#
_cell.length_a   1.000
_cell.length_b   1.000
_cell.length_c   1.000
_cell.angle_alpha   90.00
_cell.angle_beta   90.00
_cell.angle_gamma   90.00
#
_symmetry.space_group_name_H-M   'P 1'
#
loop_
_entity.id
_entity.type
_entity.pdbx_description
1 polymer ?
#
loop_
_entity_poly.entity_id
_entity_poly.type
_entity_poly.pdbx_seq_one_letter_code
_entity_poly.pdbx_strand_id
1 'polypeptide(L)'
;MKKGLSLTTVMVLAFLFIGGFTVYQIMKNATKYDKKYKVEATATVKKDAAKEKKEQTGYIGGVQYDINLDKSSSQEAVIEVMHKMTHQKVKAKEKWGAIPMIPDTINQVYQIVNNSKFELKDDLLKILEKWKKGDFEEIADDHNYFWEQQGGTVGKANGTMTKAEEETFIQNNFGDEVAKQTSTQQ
;
A
#
# COMPACT_ATOMS: atom_id res chain seq x y z
N MET A 1 -65.61 47.45 10.90
CA MET A 1 -65.71 46.28 10.00
C MET A 1 -64.64 45.26 10.39
N LYS A 2 -64.95 44.27 11.24
CA LYS A 2 -64.04 43.15 11.52
C LYS A 2 -64.44 42.01 10.58
N LYS A 3 -63.73 41.82 9.47
CA LYS A 3 -63.92 40.63 8.63
C LYS A 3 -63.37 39.44 9.42
N GLY A 4 -64.26 38.66 10.04
CA GLY A 4 -63.90 37.41 10.70
C GLY A 4 -63.34 36.43 9.67
N LEU A 5 -62.27 35.73 10.02
CA LEU A 5 -61.64 34.73 9.17
C LEU A 5 -62.64 33.59 8.92
N SER A 6 -62.93 33.28 7.65
CA SER A 6 -63.86 32.22 7.28
C SER A 6 -63.34 30.86 7.75
N LEU A 7 -64.22 30.00 8.25
CA LEU A 7 -63.91 28.63 8.68
C LEU A 7 -63.17 27.83 7.58
N THR A 8 -63.47 28.12 6.31
CA THR A 8 -62.79 27.53 5.15
C THR A 8 -61.32 27.95 5.05
N THR A 9 -61.00 29.21 5.37
CA THR A 9 -59.62 29.72 5.35
C THR A 9 -58.79 29.12 6.49
N VAL A 10 -59.40 28.88 7.66
CA VAL A 10 -58.72 28.21 8.79
C VAL A 10 -58.42 26.74 8.46
N MET A 11 -59.35 26.03 7.82
CA MET A 11 -59.12 24.64 7.40
C MET A 11 -58.01 24.53 6.34
N VAL A 12 -58.00 25.42 5.34
CA VAL A 12 -56.94 25.44 4.31
C VAL A 12 -55.57 25.68 4.93
N LEU A 13 -55.45 26.59 5.89
CA LEU A 13 -54.21 26.81 6.61
C LEU A 13 -53.79 25.58 7.44
N ALA A 14 -54.73 24.92 8.13
CA ALA A 14 -54.45 23.70 8.88
C ALA A 14 -53.93 22.55 7.98
N PHE A 15 -54.53 22.36 6.80
CA PHE A 15 -54.07 21.35 5.83
C PHE A 15 -52.67 21.67 5.27
N LEU A 16 -52.36 22.94 5.02
CA LEU A 16 -51.02 23.36 4.58
C LEU A 16 -49.96 23.15 5.67
N PHE A 17 -50.28 23.40 6.94
CA PHE A 17 -49.37 23.13 8.05
C PHE A 17 -49.09 21.63 8.23
N ILE A 18 -50.11 20.77 8.14
CA ILE A 18 -49.95 19.32 8.25
C ILE A 18 -49.13 18.77 7.07
N GLY A 19 -49.43 19.20 5.84
CA GLY A 19 -48.68 18.81 4.65
C GLY A 19 -47.21 19.26 4.68
N GLY A 20 -46.95 20.49 5.14
CA GLY A 20 -45.57 20.98 5.31
C GLY A 20 -44.79 20.20 6.36
N PHE A 21 -45.44 19.83 7.47
CA PHE A 21 -44.81 19.07 8.56
C PHE A 21 -44.46 17.63 8.16
N THR A 22 -45.32 16.93 7.42
CA THR A 22 -45.04 15.57 6.94
C THR A 22 -43.89 15.54 5.93
N VAL A 23 -43.85 16.49 4.99
CA VAL A 23 -42.75 16.63 4.03
C VAL A 23 -41.43 16.95 4.75
N TYR A 24 -41.45 17.85 5.74
CA TYR A 24 -40.28 18.20 6.54
C TYR A 24 -39.68 16.98 7.29
N GLN A 25 -40.53 16.13 7.87
CA GLN A 25 -40.08 14.92 8.56
C GLN A 25 -39.45 13.89 7.60
N ILE A 26 -40.02 13.72 6.41
CA ILE A 26 -39.47 12.83 5.38
C ILE A 26 -38.09 13.33 4.92
N MET A 27 -37.94 14.64 4.66
CA MET A 27 -36.66 15.23 4.25
C MET A 27 -35.59 15.13 5.35
N LYS A 28 -35.95 15.32 6.62
CA LYS A 28 -35.01 15.13 7.74
C LYS A 28 -34.58 13.68 7.94
N ASN A 29 -35.49 12.73 7.76
CA ASN A 29 -35.15 11.32 7.84
C ASN A 29 -34.26 10.88 6.67
N ALA A 30 -34.55 11.33 5.44
CA ALA A 30 -33.71 11.06 4.27
C ALA A 30 -32.29 11.62 4.43
N THR A 31 -32.17 12.89 4.84
CA THR A 31 -30.85 13.51 5.09
C THR A 31 -30.08 12.87 6.24
N LYS A 32 -30.77 12.41 7.30
CA LYS A 32 -30.15 11.64 8.40
C LYS A 32 -29.68 10.27 7.92
N TYR A 33 -30.46 9.60 7.08
CA TYR A 33 -30.12 8.31 6.49
C TYR A 33 -28.90 8.42 5.58
N ASP A 34 -28.87 9.39 4.66
CA ASP A 34 -27.72 9.66 3.78
C ASP A 34 -26.46 10.00 4.56
N LYS A 35 -26.55 10.84 5.60
CA LYS A 35 -25.40 11.15 6.46
C LYS A 35 -24.91 9.91 7.20
N LYS A 36 -25.80 9.10 7.76
CA LYS A 36 -25.43 7.86 8.45
C LYS A 36 -24.74 6.89 7.48
N TYR A 37 -25.31 6.68 6.29
CA TYR A 37 -24.75 5.80 5.27
C TYR A 37 -23.37 6.26 4.80
N LYS A 38 -23.20 7.56 4.51
CA LYS A 38 -21.88 8.12 4.14
C LYS A 38 -20.85 7.99 5.25
N VAL A 39 -21.24 8.19 6.51
CA VAL A 39 -20.34 8.02 7.67
C VAL A 39 -19.95 6.55 7.85
N GLU A 40 -20.89 5.61 7.74
CA GLU A 40 -20.63 4.17 7.83
C GLU A 40 -19.72 3.69 6.69
N ALA A 41 -20.00 4.07 5.44
CA ALA A 41 -19.16 3.74 4.29
C ALA A 41 -17.74 4.34 4.40
N THR A 42 -17.61 5.56 4.91
CA THR A 42 -16.29 6.18 5.13
C THR A 42 -15.53 5.46 6.26
N ALA A 43 -16.24 5.04 7.31
CA ALA A 43 -15.66 4.32 8.43
C ALA A 43 -15.21 2.90 8.04
N THR A 44 -15.96 2.20 7.19
CA THR A 44 -15.55 0.88 6.67
C THR A 44 -14.32 0.99 5.79
N VAL A 45 -14.30 1.92 4.82
CA VAL A 45 -13.13 2.15 3.95
C VAL A 45 -11.88 2.48 4.77
N LYS A 46 -12.00 3.33 5.80
CA LYS A 46 -10.87 3.63 6.71
C LYS A 46 -10.40 2.42 7.50
N LYS A 47 -11.31 1.56 7.96
CA LYS A 47 -10.96 0.32 8.66
C LYS A 47 -10.26 -0.67 7.75
N ASP A 48 -10.76 -0.84 6.53
CA ASP A 48 -10.19 -1.76 5.55
C ASP A 48 -8.80 -1.30 5.10
N ALA A 49 -8.63 0.00 4.81
CA ALA A 49 -7.32 0.58 4.50
C ALA A 49 -6.32 0.46 5.67
N ALA A 50 -6.77 0.64 6.92
CA ALA A 50 -5.92 0.45 8.09
C ALA A 50 -5.52 -1.02 8.29
N LYS A 51 -6.43 -1.95 7.98
CA LYS A 51 -6.14 -3.39 8.03
C LYS A 51 -5.15 -3.79 6.94
N GLU A 52 -5.37 -3.35 5.70
CA GLU A 52 -4.45 -3.57 4.58
C GLU A 52 -3.07 -3.01 4.88
N LYS A 53 -2.97 -1.76 5.36
CA LYS A 53 -1.70 -1.15 5.76
C LYS A 53 -0.98 -2.01 6.80
N LYS A 54 -1.69 -2.53 7.80
CA LYS A 54 -1.10 -3.38 8.84
C LYS A 54 -0.60 -4.71 8.28
N GLU A 55 -1.33 -5.32 7.35
CA GLU A 55 -0.92 -6.56 6.69
C GLU A 55 0.31 -6.33 5.79
N GLN A 56 0.36 -5.24 5.05
CA GLN A 56 1.47 -4.94 4.14
C GLN A 56 2.77 -4.56 4.85
N THR A 57 2.68 -3.96 6.04
CA THR A 57 3.83 -3.41 6.78
C THR A 57 4.27 -4.26 7.98
N GLY A 58 3.54 -5.34 8.30
CA GLY A 58 3.82 -6.19 9.46
C GLY A 58 5.19 -6.89 9.39
N TYR A 59 5.62 -7.46 10.53
CA TYR A 59 6.78 -8.34 10.57
C TYR A 59 6.50 -9.62 9.79
N ILE A 60 7.33 -9.94 8.79
CA ILE A 60 7.10 -11.08 7.89
C ILE A 60 8.01 -12.29 8.15
N GLY A 61 8.94 -12.19 9.11
CA GLY A 61 9.90 -13.26 9.41
C GLY A 61 10.95 -13.46 8.31
N GLY A 62 11.99 -14.25 8.62
CA GLY A 62 13.06 -14.55 7.64
C GLY A 62 13.91 -13.35 7.24
N VAL A 63 14.01 -12.34 8.10
CA VAL A 63 14.84 -11.15 7.88
C VAL A 63 16.31 -11.54 7.88
N GLN A 64 17.04 -11.12 6.86
CA GLN A 64 18.48 -11.33 6.71
C GLN A 64 19.16 -9.97 6.48
N TYR A 65 20.24 -9.71 7.22
CA TYR A 65 21.02 -8.47 7.09
C TYR A 65 22.26 -8.64 6.21
N ASP A 66 22.79 -9.86 6.14
CA ASP A 66 23.79 -10.26 5.16
C ASP A 66 23.09 -10.87 3.94
N ILE A 67 23.56 -10.54 2.74
CA ILE A 67 23.09 -11.14 1.49
C ILE A 67 23.54 -12.61 1.37
N ASN A 68 24.59 -13.02 2.09
CA ASN A 68 25.19 -14.35 2.04
C ASN A 68 25.54 -14.79 0.60
N LEU A 69 26.02 -13.84 -0.21
CA LEU A 69 26.43 -14.07 -1.58
C LEU A 69 27.94 -13.85 -1.73
N ASP A 70 28.54 -14.65 -2.60
CA ASP A 70 29.92 -14.49 -3.04
C ASP A 70 30.05 -14.73 -4.55
N LYS A 71 31.28 -14.77 -5.07
CA LYS A 71 31.55 -14.92 -6.51
C LYS A 71 31.15 -16.28 -7.09
N SER A 72 30.91 -17.27 -6.24
CA SER A 72 30.47 -18.62 -6.59
C SER A 72 28.96 -18.81 -6.48
N SER A 73 28.23 -17.83 -5.93
CA SER A 73 26.78 -17.87 -5.84
C SER A 73 26.12 -18.00 -7.22
N SER A 74 25.03 -18.75 -7.27
CA SER A 74 24.27 -18.96 -8.50
C SER A 74 23.37 -17.77 -8.83
N GLN A 75 22.88 -17.70 -10.06
CA GLN A 75 21.93 -16.68 -10.50
C GLN A 75 20.64 -16.72 -9.67
N GLU A 76 20.17 -17.93 -9.32
CA GLU A 76 18.94 -18.15 -8.55
C GLU A 76 19.07 -17.57 -7.14
N ALA A 77 20.24 -17.75 -6.49
CA ALA A 77 20.50 -17.17 -5.18
C ALA A 77 20.51 -15.63 -5.24
N VAL A 78 21.06 -15.05 -6.31
CA VAL A 78 21.02 -13.60 -6.51
C VAL A 78 19.61 -13.10 -6.74
N ILE A 79 18.82 -13.80 -7.57
CA ILE A 79 17.40 -13.50 -7.80
C ILE A 79 16.61 -13.56 -6.48
N GLU A 80 16.86 -14.54 -5.62
CA GLU A 80 16.23 -14.63 -4.30
C GLU A 80 16.55 -13.43 -3.42
N VAL A 81 17.82 -13.00 -3.38
CA VAL A 81 18.22 -11.81 -2.63
C VAL A 81 17.54 -10.56 -3.18
N MET A 82 17.59 -10.36 -4.50
CA MET A 82 16.94 -9.22 -5.16
C MET A 82 15.43 -9.21 -4.92
N HIS A 83 14.78 -10.36 -4.97
CA HIS A 83 13.35 -10.50 -4.68
C HIS A 83 13.02 -10.09 -3.25
N LYS A 84 13.74 -10.61 -2.26
CA LYS A 84 13.55 -10.26 -0.83
C LYS A 84 13.81 -8.78 -0.54
N MET A 85 14.70 -8.12 -1.30
CA MET A 85 14.92 -6.69 -1.18
C MET A 85 13.67 -5.88 -1.56
N THR A 86 12.94 -6.31 -2.60
CA THR A 86 11.76 -5.58 -3.07
C THR A 86 10.58 -5.63 -2.08
N HIS A 87 10.52 -6.61 -1.16
CA HIS A 87 9.41 -6.77 -0.20
C HIS A 87 9.14 -5.55 0.68
N GLN A 88 10.15 -4.70 0.92
CA GLN A 88 9.98 -3.45 1.68
C GLN A 88 9.24 -2.35 0.92
N LYS A 89 9.16 -2.47 -0.41
CA LYS A 89 8.60 -1.44 -1.32
C LYS A 89 7.29 -1.87 -1.99
N VAL A 90 6.94 -3.15 -1.96
CA VAL A 90 5.77 -3.66 -2.71
C VAL A 90 4.62 -4.10 -1.81
N LYS A 91 3.41 -3.95 -2.36
CA LYS A 91 2.18 -4.54 -1.83
C LYS A 91 1.98 -5.90 -2.48
N ALA A 92 1.81 -6.93 -1.66
CA ALA A 92 1.57 -8.29 -2.10
C ALA A 92 0.74 -9.04 -1.05
N LYS A 93 -0.01 -10.05 -1.49
CA LYS A 93 -0.83 -10.85 -0.57
C LYS A 93 0.03 -11.59 0.47
N GLU A 94 1.17 -12.12 0.04
CA GLU A 94 2.12 -12.84 0.89
C GLU A 94 3.54 -12.42 0.50
N LYS A 95 4.41 -12.30 1.51
CA LYS A 95 5.82 -11.95 1.39
C LYS A 95 6.59 -12.77 2.41
N TRP A 96 7.72 -13.35 2.01
CA TRP A 96 8.55 -14.18 2.89
C TRP A 96 9.99 -13.76 2.84
N GLY A 97 10.55 -13.48 4.02
CA GLY A 97 11.91 -12.97 4.13
C GLY A 97 12.02 -11.53 3.68
N ALA A 98 13.01 -10.82 4.21
CA ALA A 98 13.31 -9.47 3.78
C ALA A 98 14.80 -9.22 3.92
N ILE A 99 15.37 -8.51 2.97
CA ILE A 99 16.74 -8.01 3.02
C ILE A 99 16.66 -6.49 2.88
N PRO A 100 17.32 -5.69 3.73
CA PRO A 100 17.31 -4.24 3.61
C PRO A 100 17.74 -3.79 2.21
N MET A 101 16.85 -3.12 1.50
CA MET A 101 17.12 -2.49 0.20
C MET A 101 17.76 -1.11 0.41
N ILE A 102 18.99 -1.11 0.90
CA ILE A 102 19.83 0.07 1.12
C ILE A 102 20.97 0.13 0.08
N PRO A 103 21.59 1.30 -0.15
CA PRO A 103 22.64 1.48 -1.16
C PRO A 103 23.79 0.49 -1.01
N ASP A 104 24.20 0.17 0.21
CA ASP A 104 25.26 -0.79 0.45
C ASP A 104 24.86 -2.19 -0.03
N THR A 105 23.66 -2.66 0.29
CA THR A 105 23.13 -3.95 -0.20
C THR A 105 23.00 -3.95 -1.73
N ILE A 106 22.42 -2.89 -2.31
CA ILE A 106 22.25 -2.76 -3.77
C ILE A 106 23.62 -2.80 -4.45
N ASN A 107 24.62 -2.12 -3.90
CA ASN A 107 25.98 -2.10 -4.43
C ASN A 107 26.65 -3.47 -4.35
N GLN A 108 26.50 -4.19 -3.23
CA GLN A 108 27.06 -5.54 -3.09
C GLN A 108 26.48 -6.49 -4.15
N VAL A 109 25.15 -6.52 -4.30
CA VAL A 109 24.47 -7.35 -5.31
C VAL A 109 24.88 -6.96 -6.73
N TYR A 110 24.95 -5.66 -7.01
CA TYR A 110 25.46 -5.15 -8.30
C TYR A 110 26.85 -5.65 -8.62
N GLN A 111 27.78 -5.64 -7.66
CA GLN A 111 29.15 -6.13 -7.92
C GLN A 111 29.17 -7.63 -8.22
N ILE A 112 28.34 -8.44 -7.57
CA ILE A 112 28.24 -9.88 -7.84
C ILE A 112 27.71 -10.11 -9.26
N VAL A 113 26.59 -9.49 -9.64
CA VAL A 113 26.01 -9.62 -10.98
C VAL A 113 26.98 -9.12 -12.04
N ASN A 114 27.61 -7.95 -11.83
CA ASN A 114 28.53 -7.36 -12.80
C ASN A 114 29.74 -8.26 -13.11
N ASN A 115 30.22 -9.00 -12.11
CA ASN A 115 31.35 -9.92 -12.26
C ASN A 115 30.94 -11.37 -12.63
N SER A 116 29.65 -11.63 -12.78
CA SER A 116 29.12 -12.95 -13.12
C SER A 116 29.13 -13.24 -14.63
N LYS A 117 28.83 -14.50 -14.96
CA LYS A 117 28.47 -14.98 -16.30
C LYS A 117 27.03 -15.52 -16.31
N PHE A 118 26.15 -14.91 -15.52
CA PHE A 118 24.74 -15.28 -15.44
C PHE A 118 24.05 -15.10 -16.80
N GLU A 119 23.10 -15.96 -17.10
CA GLU A 119 22.29 -15.89 -18.32
C GLU A 119 21.47 -14.61 -18.37
N LEU A 120 20.88 -14.22 -17.22
CA LEU A 120 20.06 -13.02 -17.05
C LEU A 120 20.86 -11.79 -16.63
N LYS A 121 22.19 -11.80 -16.79
CA LYS A 121 23.07 -10.75 -16.28
C LYS A 121 22.61 -9.35 -16.69
N ASP A 122 22.30 -9.14 -17.97
CA ASP A 122 21.97 -7.83 -18.50
C ASP A 122 20.63 -7.30 -17.94
N ASP A 123 19.63 -8.18 -17.79
CA ASP A 123 18.35 -7.83 -17.16
C ASP A 123 18.54 -7.46 -15.68
N LEU A 124 19.30 -8.27 -14.94
CA LEU A 124 19.58 -8.02 -13.52
C LEU A 124 20.35 -6.71 -13.33
N LEU A 125 21.35 -6.43 -14.18
CA LEU A 125 22.10 -5.16 -14.14
C LEU A 125 21.21 -3.97 -14.45
N LYS A 126 20.34 -4.07 -15.47
CA LYS A 126 19.40 -3.00 -15.81
C LYS A 126 18.51 -2.64 -14.60
N ILE A 127 18.01 -3.64 -13.89
CA ILE A 127 17.21 -3.42 -12.67
C ILE A 127 18.06 -2.77 -11.57
N LEU A 128 19.25 -3.31 -11.29
CA LEU A 128 20.14 -2.78 -10.24
C LEU A 128 20.62 -1.36 -10.53
N GLU A 129 20.81 -0.99 -11.81
CA GLU A 129 21.18 0.36 -12.20
C GLU A 129 20.07 1.38 -11.93
N LYS A 130 18.79 1.01 -12.10
CA LYS A 130 17.65 1.83 -11.65
C LYS A 130 17.71 2.01 -10.13
N TRP A 131 17.84 0.91 -9.38
CA TRP A 131 17.85 0.94 -7.92
C TRP A 131 19.02 1.75 -7.34
N LYS A 132 20.22 1.68 -7.95
CA LYS A 132 21.37 2.50 -7.56
C LYS A 132 21.14 4.00 -7.71
N LYS A 133 20.29 4.41 -8.65
CA LYS A 133 19.91 5.81 -8.88
C LYS A 133 18.77 6.25 -7.94
N GLY A 134 18.26 5.35 -7.09
CA GLY A 134 17.07 5.59 -6.28
C GLY A 134 15.77 5.54 -7.10
N ASP A 135 15.83 5.05 -8.34
CA ASP A 135 14.64 4.87 -9.17
C ASP A 135 13.95 3.55 -8.82
N PHE A 136 12.76 3.69 -8.22
CA PHE A 136 11.91 2.59 -7.79
C PHE A 136 10.50 2.69 -8.39
N GLU A 137 10.32 3.47 -9.48
CA GLU A 137 8.99 3.67 -10.09
C GLU A 137 8.38 2.34 -10.55
N GLU A 138 9.21 1.43 -11.07
CA GLU A 138 8.83 0.11 -11.58
C GLU A 138 9.05 -1.03 -10.55
N ILE A 139 9.21 -0.74 -9.26
CA ILE A 139 9.64 -1.76 -8.27
C ILE A 139 8.68 -2.96 -8.13
N ALA A 140 7.38 -2.75 -8.37
CA ALA A 140 6.40 -3.84 -8.38
C ALA A 140 6.59 -4.77 -9.60
N ASP A 141 6.99 -4.21 -10.75
CA ASP A 141 7.30 -4.98 -11.94
C ASP A 141 8.65 -5.69 -11.79
N ASP A 142 9.65 -5.03 -11.20
CA ASP A 142 10.92 -5.65 -10.85
C ASP A 142 10.72 -6.85 -9.89
N HIS A 143 9.90 -6.68 -8.84
CA HIS A 143 9.50 -7.80 -7.95
C HIS A 143 8.87 -8.94 -8.75
N ASN A 144 7.91 -8.60 -9.64
CA ASN A 144 7.17 -9.60 -10.40
C ASN A 144 8.05 -10.33 -11.41
N TYR A 145 9.07 -9.68 -11.97
CA TYR A 145 10.09 -10.34 -12.77
C TYR A 145 10.78 -11.46 -11.97
N PHE A 146 11.27 -11.19 -10.76
CA PHE A 146 11.92 -12.22 -9.94
C PHE A 146 10.94 -13.32 -9.51
N TRP A 147 9.71 -12.95 -9.15
CA TRP A 147 8.66 -13.89 -8.81
C TRP A 147 8.35 -14.85 -9.97
N GLU A 148 8.34 -14.35 -11.22
CA GLU A 148 8.17 -15.19 -12.42
C GLU A 148 9.37 -16.10 -12.65
N GLN A 149 10.61 -15.60 -12.49
CA GLN A 149 11.83 -16.42 -12.58
C GLN A 149 11.87 -17.56 -11.55
N GLN A 150 11.26 -17.35 -10.38
CA GLN A 150 11.16 -18.37 -9.33
C GLN A 150 9.96 -19.32 -9.49
N GLY A 151 9.16 -19.19 -10.55
CA GLY A 151 7.96 -20.01 -10.76
C GLY A 151 6.87 -19.75 -9.71
N GLY A 152 6.77 -18.51 -9.23
CA GLY A 152 5.83 -18.12 -8.20
C GLY A 152 4.37 -18.42 -8.55
N THR A 153 3.57 -18.72 -7.51
CA THR A 153 2.13 -18.98 -7.62
C THR A 153 1.31 -18.10 -6.69
N VAL A 154 1.92 -17.65 -5.59
CA VAL A 154 1.35 -16.76 -4.57
C VAL A 154 2.33 -15.62 -4.31
N GLY A 155 1.82 -14.45 -3.94
CA GLY A 155 2.67 -13.31 -3.57
C GLY A 155 3.05 -12.38 -4.72
N LYS A 156 2.42 -12.49 -5.91
CA LYS A 156 2.59 -11.49 -6.97
C LYS A 156 2.23 -10.09 -6.45
N ALA A 157 3.07 -9.10 -6.74
CA ALA A 157 2.85 -7.72 -6.33
C ALA A 157 1.66 -7.11 -7.09
N ASN A 158 0.82 -6.37 -6.37
CA ASN A 158 -0.37 -5.70 -6.89
C ASN A 158 -0.32 -4.17 -6.72
N GLY A 159 0.80 -3.65 -6.25
CA GLY A 159 1.05 -2.22 -6.13
C GLY A 159 2.34 -1.91 -5.40
N THR A 160 2.65 -0.63 -5.29
CA THR A 160 3.81 -0.10 -4.59
C THR A 160 3.37 0.50 -3.25
N MET A 161 4.20 0.33 -2.21
CA MET A 161 4.01 1.00 -0.93
C MET A 161 4.22 2.50 -1.08
N THR A 162 3.43 3.27 -0.34
CA THR A 162 3.74 4.67 -0.07
C THR A 162 4.99 4.77 0.80
N LYS A 163 5.66 5.93 0.77
CA LYS A 163 6.82 6.22 1.64
C LYS A 163 6.55 5.90 3.12
N ALA A 164 5.41 6.32 3.65
CA ALA A 164 5.05 6.06 5.04
C ALA A 164 4.79 4.57 5.35
N GLU A 165 4.31 3.81 4.37
CA GLU A 165 4.18 2.34 4.49
C GLU A 165 5.55 1.67 4.47
N GLU A 166 6.45 2.08 3.56
CA GLU A 166 7.83 1.59 3.51
C GLU A 166 8.56 1.87 4.83
N GLU A 167 8.50 3.10 5.34
CA GLU A 167 9.12 3.46 6.63
C GLU A 167 8.60 2.58 7.78
N THR A 168 7.29 2.33 7.80
CA THR A 168 6.66 1.44 8.79
C THR A 168 7.15 -0.01 8.61
N PHE A 169 7.25 -0.49 7.38
CA PHE A 169 7.76 -1.83 7.09
C PHE A 169 9.20 -1.99 7.56
N ILE A 170 10.06 -1.01 7.25
CA ILE A 170 11.48 -1.00 7.63
C ILE A 170 11.62 -1.04 9.16
N GLN A 171 10.87 -0.21 9.88
CA GLN A 171 10.87 -0.24 11.35
C GLN A 171 10.44 -1.61 11.89
N ASN A 172 9.35 -2.16 11.37
CA ASN A 172 8.81 -3.44 11.84
C ASN A 172 9.69 -4.66 11.54
N ASN A 173 10.48 -4.62 10.45
CA ASN A 173 11.27 -5.77 9.99
C ASN A 173 12.77 -5.63 10.25
N PHE A 174 13.33 -4.43 10.20
CA PHE A 174 14.77 -4.20 10.26
C PHE A 174 15.23 -3.37 11.49
N GLY A 175 14.31 -2.63 12.11
CA GLY A 175 14.60 -1.77 13.27
C GLY A 175 15.08 -0.36 12.93
N ASP A 176 15.31 0.45 13.97
CA ASP A 176 15.52 1.90 13.87
C ASP A 176 16.82 2.30 13.17
N GLU A 177 17.86 1.48 13.25
CA GLU A 177 19.16 1.79 12.65
C GLU A 177 19.07 1.82 11.12
N VAL A 178 18.41 0.81 10.54
CA VAL A 178 18.16 0.75 9.10
C VAL A 178 17.19 1.85 8.67
N ALA A 179 16.15 2.13 9.47
CA ALA A 179 15.21 3.21 9.20
C ALA A 179 15.89 4.58 9.07
N LYS A 180 16.89 4.86 9.91
CA LYS A 180 17.67 6.11 9.84
C LYS A 180 18.47 6.19 8.54
N GLN A 181 19.14 5.11 8.13
CA GLN A 181 19.92 5.08 6.89
C GLN A 181 19.04 5.32 5.65
N THR A 182 17.85 4.71 5.60
CA THR A 182 16.90 4.91 4.50
C THR A 182 16.29 6.31 4.47
N SER A 183 16.07 6.93 5.64
CA SER A 183 15.47 8.27 5.72
C SER A 183 16.37 9.39 5.19
N THR A 184 17.69 9.20 5.20
CA THR A 184 18.67 10.17 4.68
C THR A 184 18.88 10.13 3.17
N GLN A 185 18.23 9.18 2.47
CA GLN A 185 18.47 8.88 1.05
C GLN A 185 17.28 9.24 0.15
N GLN A 186 16.20 9.76 0.73
CA GLN A 186 14.98 10.16 0.02
C GLN A 186 14.77 11.67 0.05
#